data_AF-A0A2W4V2P7-F1
#
_entry.id   AF-A0A2W4V2P7-F1
#
_cell.length_a   1.000
_cell.length_b   1.000
_cell.length_c   1.000
_cell.angle_alpha   90.00
_cell.angle_beta   90.00
_cell.angle_gamma   90.00
#
_symmetry.space_group_name_H-M   'P 1'
#
loop_
_entity.id
_entity.type
_entity.pdbx_description
1 polymer ?
#
loop_
_entity_poly.entity_id
_entity_poly.type
_entity_poly.pdbx_seq_one_letter_code
_entity_poly.pdbx_strand_id
1 'polypeptide(L)'
;MRSPRGVEVTLRTPTQSPLVPKTRRPRQRDWNLPWLHIACSACIASPEPSFAASMTDPTGSTAIDNLGLRSRAYIRHVYQKVAALTVGTLIVSPAGRKLRSLAARFGRQAPQPGISTAIVAHLYYLDLLPEILDCRANLPDATVLHLTVPTDRVAQARQLVQGIPAVIVHSCENRGRDIAPFISLLNAGTFESYGAVLKLHTKRSPHLLDGEVRRKLLFTRLAGERNATSRMLAAFEDPLVGIVGWEACYRQAAPYWMGNETRVRAIATQMGAAEDAVRLGFFEGSMFWFRPAALVRLRALQLTATDFEPEARQLDGTLHHALERCFTIAAWADGFRVQGLNGTILR
;
A
#
# COMPACT_ATOMS: atom_id res chain seq x y z
N MET A 1 28.75 5.73 71.07
CA MET A 1 30.11 5.25 71.37
C MET A 1 30.48 4.13 70.40
N ARG A 2 31.66 4.27 69.77
CA ARG A 2 32.50 3.29 69.05
C ARG A 2 32.00 2.58 67.77
N SER A 3 32.70 3.01 66.70
CA SER A 3 32.99 2.46 65.36
C SER A 3 33.69 1.06 65.37
N PRO A 4 34.14 0.48 64.22
CA PRO A 4 33.46 -0.60 63.52
C PRO A 4 34.37 -1.83 63.23
N ARG A 5 33.81 -2.94 62.74
CA ARG A 5 34.51 -4.03 62.02
C ARG A 5 33.50 -4.63 61.06
N GLY A 6 33.77 -5.01 59.82
CA GLY A 6 34.96 -5.10 58.99
C GLY A 6 34.44 -5.79 57.72
N VAL A 7 34.70 -5.21 56.56
CA VAL A 7 34.18 -5.67 55.26
C VAL A 7 35.00 -6.86 54.80
N GLU A 8 34.35 -7.98 54.49
CA GLU A 8 34.98 -9.11 53.79
C GLU A 8 34.43 -9.17 52.36
N VAL A 9 35.27 -8.74 51.41
CA VAL A 9 35.01 -8.79 49.98
C VAL A 9 35.51 -10.13 49.46
N THR A 10 34.61 -11.07 49.18
CA THR A 10 34.96 -12.30 48.48
C THR A 10 34.95 -12.05 46.97
N LEU A 11 36.15 -11.91 46.39
CA LEU A 11 36.38 -11.86 44.95
C LEU A 11 35.98 -13.20 44.30
N ARG A 12 34.92 -13.20 43.48
CA ARG A 12 34.64 -14.31 42.56
C ARG A 12 35.44 -14.10 41.27
N THR A 13 36.40 -15.00 41.04
CA THR A 13 37.10 -15.16 39.76
C THR A 13 36.16 -15.66 38.66
N PRO A 14 36.36 -15.27 37.40
CA PRO A 14 35.46 -15.59 36.30
C PRO A 14 35.70 -17.02 35.80
N THR A 15 34.63 -17.82 35.75
CA THR A 15 34.59 -19.14 35.11
C THR A 15 34.79 -19.00 33.59
N GLN A 16 35.74 -19.77 33.08
CA GLN A 16 36.09 -19.88 31.67
C GLN A 16 34.93 -20.44 30.83
N SER A 17 34.65 -19.78 29.71
CA SER A 17 33.71 -20.23 28.68
C SER A 17 34.23 -21.46 27.93
N PRO A 18 33.39 -22.46 27.63
CA PRO A 18 33.76 -23.54 26.71
C PRO A 18 33.76 -23.04 25.26
N LEU A 19 34.85 -23.36 24.55
CA LEU A 19 35.08 -23.16 23.12
C LEU A 19 34.00 -23.89 22.30
N VAL A 20 33.26 -23.13 21.47
CA VAL A 20 32.36 -23.65 20.43
C VAL A 20 32.86 -23.17 19.06
N PRO A 21 32.83 -24.01 18.00
CA PRO A 21 33.66 -23.82 16.81
C PRO A 21 33.23 -22.63 15.95
N LYS A 22 34.21 -21.95 15.35
CA LYS A 22 34.03 -20.94 14.30
C LYS A 22 33.28 -21.55 13.11
N THR A 23 31.97 -21.31 13.02
CA THR A 23 31.21 -21.58 11.81
C THR A 23 31.67 -20.63 10.70
N ARG A 24 32.14 -21.22 9.61
CA ARG A 24 32.54 -20.54 8.37
C ARG A 24 31.44 -19.57 7.91
N ARG A 25 31.82 -18.33 7.62
CA ARG A 25 30.98 -17.39 6.85
C ARG A 25 30.54 -18.07 5.56
N PRO A 26 29.26 -18.07 5.18
CA PRO A 26 28.89 -18.45 3.83
C PRO A 26 29.52 -17.45 2.86
N ARG A 27 30.21 -17.99 1.85
CA ARG A 27 30.82 -17.22 0.77
C ARG A 27 29.76 -16.33 0.14
N GLN A 28 30.09 -15.06 0.01
CA GLN A 28 29.49 -14.10 -0.91
C GLN A 28 29.41 -14.81 -2.28
N ARG A 29 28.20 -15.14 -2.73
CA ARG A 29 27.99 -15.61 -4.10
C ARG A 29 27.98 -14.37 -4.97
N ASP A 30 29.07 -14.18 -5.70
CA ASP A 30 29.11 -13.26 -6.83
C ASP A 30 28.01 -13.65 -7.82
N TRP A 31 26.94 -12.87 -7.88
CA TRP A 31 26.01 -12.91 -9.00
C TRP A 31 26.60 -12.14 -10.17
N ASN A 32 27.63 -12.72 -10.77
CA ASN A 32 28.13 -12.30 -12.07
C ASN A 32 27.45 -13.18 -13.12
N LEU A 33 26.30 -12.73 -13.64
CA LEU A 33 25.74 -13.27 -14.88
C LEU A 33 25.45 -12.12 -15.85
N PRO A 34 25.79 -12.29 -17.14
CA PRO A 34 25.87 -11.19 -18.09
C PRO A 34 24.48 -10.80 -18.61
N TRP A 35 24.25 -9.49 -18.68
CA TRP A 35 23.16 -8.91 -19.43
C TRP A 35 23.21 -9.38 -20.89
N LEU A 36 22.22 -10.18 -21.30
CA LEU A 36 22.03 -10.48 -22.72
C LEU A 36 21.49 -9.23 -23.40
N HIS A 37 22.37 -8.54 -24.11
CA HIS A 37 22.00 -7.56 -25.13
C HIS A 37 21.22 -8.27 -26.23
N ILE A 38 19.91 -8.02 -26.34
CA ILE A 38 19.21 -8.17 -27.61
C ILE A 38 19.06 -6.77 -28.18
N ALA A 39 20.03 -6.42 -29.02
CA ALA A 39 19.91 -5.35 -29.98
C ALA A 39 18.88 -5.78 -31.04
N CYS A 40 17.92 -4.91 -31.35
CA CYS A 40 17.13 -5.02 -32.56
C CYS A 40 17.23 -3.68 -33.29
N SER A 41 18.32 -3.53 -34.05
CA SER A 41 18.45 -2.52 -35.10
C SER A 41 18.37 -3.21 -36.44
N ALA A 42 17.45 -2.70 -37.28
CA ALA A 42 17.46 -2.64 -38.74
C ALA A 42 16.14 -3.15 -39.34
N CYS A 43 15.36 -2.21 -39.89
CA CYS A 43 15.08 -2.18 -41.33
C CYS A 43 14.35 -0.87 -41.67
N ILE A 44 15.13 0.06 -42.24
CA ILE A 44 14.63 1.15 -43.08
C ILE A 44 14.37 0.57 -44.46
N ALA A 45 13.16 0.76 -45.00
CA ALA A 45 12.89 1.05 -46.41
C ALA A 45 11.38 1.19 -46.65
N SER A 46 10.95 2.39 -47.05
CA SER A 46 9.67 2.64 -47.74
C SER A 46 9.68 2.00 -49.14
N PRO A 47 8.53 1.77 -49.79
CA PRO A 47 7.88 2.86 -50.54
C PRO A 47 6.34 2.89 -50.44
N GLU A 48 5.75 4.01 -50.85
CA GLU A 48 4.30 4.17 -51.06
C GLU A 48 3.72 3.14 -52.05
N PRO A 49 2.39 2.97 -52.06
CA PRO A 49 1.68 3.58 -53.19
C PRO A 49 0.33 4.22 -52.83
N SER A 50 0.02 5.26 -53.60
CA SER A 50 -1.31 5.75 -53.93
C SER A 50 -2.18 4.66 -54.56
N PHE A 51 -3.46 4.60 -54.20
CA PHE A 51 -4.61 4.45 -55.12
C PHE A 51 -5.92 4.46 -54.33
N ALA A 52 -6.78 5.43 -54.65
CA ALA A 52 -8.19 5.42 -54.28
C ALA A 52 -8.99 4.80 -55.44
N ALA A 53 -9.82 3.80 -55.16
CA ALA A 53 -11.10 3.53 -55.83
C ALA A 53 -11.81 2.34 -55.18
N SER A 54 -13.13 2.47 -55.08
CA SER A 54 -14.11 1.59 -54.47
C SER A 54 -14.15 0.15 -54.97
N MET A 55 -14.59 -0.78 -54.13
CA MET A 55 -15.74 -1.65 -54.43
C MET A 55 -16.32 -2.25 -53.15
N THR A 56 -17.63 -2.06 -53.02
CA THR A 56 -18.54 -2.63 -52.02
C THR A 56 -18.66 -4.15 -52.18
N ASP A 57 -18.72 -4.89 -51.05
CA ASP A 57 -19.35 -6.22 -51.00
C ASP A 57 -20.23 -6.31 -49.73
N PRO A 58 -21.43 -6.94 -49.79
CA PRO A 58 -22.54 -6.69 -48.89
C PRO A 58 -22.70 -7.81 -47.87
N THR A 59 -22.07 -7.69 -46.72
CA THR A 59 -22.53 -8.38 -45.51
C THR A 59 -22.33 -7.45 -44.32
N GLY A 60 -23.44 -6.91 -43.83
CA GLY A 60 -23.46 -5.96 -42.71
C GLY A 60 -22.95 -6.57 -41.42
N SER A 61 -21.64 -6.50 -41.19
CA SER A 61 -21.02 -6.64 -39.89
C SER A 61 -19.81 -5.72 -39.84
N THR A 62 -19.94 -4.62 -39.10
CA THR A 62 -18.79 -3.77 -38.78
C THR A 62 -17.90 -4.51 -37.80
N ALA A 63 -16.58 -4.38 -37.98
CA ALA A 63 -15.52 -4.98 -37.16
C ALA A 63 -15.46 -4.44 -35.71
N ILE A 64 -16.61 -4.08 -35.12
CA ILE A 64 -16.78 -3.56 -33.76
C ILE A 64 -17.37 -4.63 -32.83
N ASP A 65 -17.85 -5.76 -33.35
CA ASP A 65 -18.53 -6.78 -32.53
C ASP A 65 -17.60 -7.79 -31.82
N ASN A 66 -16.28 -7.73 -32.04
CA ASN A 66 -15.32 -8.74 -31.51
C ASN A 66 -14.48 -8.32 -30.30
N LEU A 67 -14.80 -7.21 -29.62
CA LEU A 67 -14.24 -6.89 -28.31
C LEU A 67 -15.37 -7.03 -27.29
N GLY A 68 -15.26 -8.02 -26.38
CA GLY A 68 -16.24 -8.39 -25.34
C GLY A 68 -16.59 -7.31 -24.30
N LEU A 69 -16.92 -6.10 -24.76
CA LEU A 69 -17.32 -4.91 -24.04
C LEU A 69 -18.83 -4.93 -23.77
N ARG A 70 -19.36 -5.96 -23.09
CA ARG A 70 -20.74 -5.94 -22.54
C ARG A 70 -21.07 -7.13 -21.63
N SER A 71 -20.16 -7.55 -20.74
CA SER A 71 -20.57 -8.48 -19.68
C SER A 71 -21.48 -7.76 -18.68
N ARG A 72 -22.56 -8.40 -18.22
CA ARG A 72 -23.47 -7.87 -17.17
C ARG A 72 -22.68 -7.50 -15.90
N ALA A 73 -21.55 -8.16 -15.66
CA ALA A 73 -20.60 -7.84 -14.60
C ALA A 73 -19.93 -6.47 -14.79
N TYR A 74 -19.49 -6.13 -16.00
CA TYR A 74 -18.92 -4.82 -16.30
C TYR A 74 -19.94 -3.68 -16.13
N ILE A 75 -21.17 -3.87 -16.64
CA ILE A 75 -22.24 -2.86 -16.49
C ILE A 75 -22.61 -2.69 -15.01
N ARG A 76 -22.83 -3.79 -14.27
CA ARG A 76 -23.08 -3.75 -12.82
C ARG A 76 -21.96 -3.03 -12.08
N HIS A 77 -20.71 -3.28 -12.46
CA HIS A 77 -19.54 -2.64 -11.88
C HIS A 77 -19.47 -1.14 -12.17
N VAL A 78 -19.75 -0.71 -13.40
CA VAL A 78 -19.84 0.71 -13.77
C VAL A 78 -20.95 1.40 -12.98
N TYR A 79 -22.13 0.78 -12.88
CA TYR A 79 -23.24 1.30 -12.08
C TYR A 79 -22.90 1.38 -10.59
N GLN A 80 -22.26 0.36 -10.01
CA GLN A 80 -21.79 0.39 -8.63
C GLN A 80 -20.76 1.50 -8.40
N LYS A 81 -19.84 1.70 -9.35
CA LYS A 81 -18.89 2.83 -9.33
C LYS A 81 -19.63 4.16 -9.32
N VAL A 82 -20.55 4.38 -10.26
CA VAL A 82 -21.32 5.64 -10.37
C VAL A 82 -22.18 5.88 -9.14
N ALA A 83 -22.92 4.87 -8.66
CA ALA A 83 -23.75 4.99 -7.46
C ALA A 83 -22.92 5.26 -6.20
N ALA A 84 -21.78 4.57 -6.03
CA ALA A 84 -20.85 4.82 -4.94
C ALA A 84 -20.21 6.21 -5.04
N LEU A 85 -20.03 6.74 -6.25
CA LEU A 85 -19.52 8.09 -6.51
C LEU A 85 -20.58 9.14 -6.18
N THR A 86 -21.83 8.98 -6.62
CA THR A 86 -22.92 9.94 -6.34
C THR A 86 -23.26 10.01 -4.85
N VAL A 87 -23.46 8.84 -4.21
CA VAL A 87 -23.66 8.77 -2.75
C VAL A 87 -22.39 9.22 -2.03
N GLY A 88 -21.24 8.85 -2.57
CA GLY A 88 -19.94 9.20 -2.03
C GLY A 88 -19.70 10.71 -1.99
N THR A 89 -20.08 11.45 -3.03
CA THR A 89 -19.99 12.91 -3.11
C THR A 89 -20.82 13.56 -1.99
N LEU A 90 -22.03 13.06 -1.74
CA LEU A 90 -22.86 13.54 -0.63
C LEU A 90 -22.22 13.25 0.73
N ILE A 91 -21.65 12.05 0.91
CA ILE A 91 -20.92 11.68 2.13
C ILE A 91 -19.72 12.61 2.33
N VAL A 92 -18.87 12.84 1.34
CA VAL A 92 -17.66 13.64 1.52
C VAL A 92 -17.89 15.14 1.47
N SER A 93 -19.11 15.60 1.16
CA SER A 93 -19.50 17.01 1.16
C SER A 93 -19.34 17.68 2.53
N PRO A 94 -19.18 19.02 2.61
CA PRO A 94 -19.14 19.74 3.88
C PRO A 94 -20.35 19.45 4.78
N ALA A 95 -21.56 19.40 4.19
CA ALA A 95 -22.79 19.07 4.91
C ALA A 95 -22.77 17.62 5.44
N GLY A 96 -22.35 16.66 4.61
CA GLY A 96 -22.21 15.27 5.00
C GLY A 96 -21.18 15.07 6.13
N ARG A 97 -20.04 15.77 6.08
CA ARG A 97 -19.04 15.78 7.16
C ARG A 97 -19.62 16.33 8.47
N LYS A 98 -20.36 17.44 8.41
CA LYS A 98 -21.02 18.04 9.59
C LYS A 98 -22.07 17.10 10.20
N LEU A 99 -22.87 16.44 9.37
CA LEU A 99 -23.86 15.45 9.84
C LEU A 99 -23.18 14.26 10.54
N ARG A 100 -22.09 13.72 9.96
CA ARG A 100 -21.33 12.64 10.61
C ARG A 100 -20.68 13.06 11.92
N SER A 101 -20.09 14.25 11.97
CA SER A 101 -19.45 14.74 13.20
C SER A 101 -20.48 14.97 14.31
N LEU A 102 -21.68 15.45 13.96
CA LEU A 102 -22.80 15.54 14.91
C LEU A 102 -23.24 14.16 15.38
N ALA A 103 -23.48 13.22 14.47
CA ALA A 103 -23.87 11.86 14.83
C ALA A 103 -22.83 11.17 15.74
N ALA A 104 -21.53 11.38 15.48
CA ALA A 104 -20.45 10.83 16.28
C ALA A 104 -20.41 11.39 17.72
N ARG A 105 -20.86 12.63 17.95
CA ARG A 105 -20.95 13.23 19.31
C ARG A 105 -21.99 12.56 20.19
N PHE A 106 -23.05 12.03 19.59
CA PHE A 106 -24.12 11.32 20.30
C PHE A 106 -23.89 9.80 20.37
N GLY A 107 -22.90 9.28 19.65
CA GLY A 107 -22.54 7.87 19.68
C GLY A 107 -21.76 7.52 20.95
N ARG A 108 -22.12 6.41 21.61
CA ARG A 108 -21.30 5.85 22.69
C ARG A 108 -19.90 5.55 22.15
N GLN A 109 -18.87 6.01 22.85
CA GLN A 109 -17.49 5.75 22.45
C GLN A 109 -17.23 4.24 22.45
N ALA A 110 -16.69 3.74 21.35
CA ALA A 110 -16.18 2.37 21.29
C ALA A 110 -14.93 2.27 22.18
N PRO A 111 -14.72 1.15 22.89
CA PRO A 111 -13.47 0.89 23.58
C PRO A 111 -12.30 1.01 22.60
N GLN A 112 -11.21 1.64 23.04
CA GLN A 112 -9.98 1.67 22.25
C GLN A 112 -9.27 0.32 22.43
N PRO A 113 -8.99 -0.42 21.33
CA PRO A 113 -8.27 -1.67 21.43
C PRO A 113 -6.81 -1.41 21.84
N GLY A 114 -6.19 -2.38 22.52
CA GLY A 114 -4.81 -2.30 23.02
C GLY A 114 -3.73 -2.41 21.93
N ILE A 115 -4.00 -1.94 20.72
CA ILE A 115 -3.16 -2.08 19.52
C ILE A 115 -2.33 -0.81 19.33
N SER A 116 -1.00 -0.93 19.28
CA SER A 116 -0.13 0.18 18.90
C SER A 116 -0.30 0.52 17.42
N THR A 117 -0.50 1.80 17.11
CA THR A 117 -0.88 2.26 15.78
C THR A 117 0.11 3.26 15.19
N ALA A 118 0.26 3.20 13.87
CA ALA A 118 0.92 4.25 13.09
C ALA A 118 0.18 4.55 11.80
N ILE A 119 0.47 5.71 11.21
CA ILE A 119 0.12 6.04 9.83
C ILE A 119 1.43 6.16 9.04
N VAL A 120 1.48 5.53 7.86
CA VAL A 120 2.43 5.89 6.82
C VAL A 120 1.68 6.57 5.69
N ALA A 121 2.02 7.83 5.41
CA ALA A 121 1.38 8.59 4.35
C ALA A 121 2.41 9.16 3.38
N HIS A 122 2.23 8.88 2.09
CA HIS A 122 2.99 9.53 1.03
C HIS A 122 2.38 10.89 0.69
N LEU A 123 3.03 11.97 1.14
CA LEU A 123 2.61 13.35 0.99
C LEU A 123 3.26 13.97 -0.25
N TYR A 124 2.73 13.63 -1.42
CA TYR A 124 3.14 14.26 -2.68
C TYR A 124 2.56 15.68 -2.81
N TYR A 125 1.26 15.83 -2.57
CA TYR A 125 0.56 17.12 -2.52
C TYR A 125 0.51 17.65 -1.08
N LEU A 126 1.31 18.67 -0.78
CA LEU A 126 1.47 19.20 0.58
C LEU A 126 0.18 19.84 1.14
N ASP A 127 -0.65 20.42 0.26
CA ASP A 127 -1.94 21.03 0.58
C ASP A 127 -2.96 20.04 1.15
N LEU A 128 -2.71 18.72 0.98
CA LEU A 128 -3.56 17.65 1.50
C LEU A 128 -3.09 17.10 2.85
N LEU A 129 -2.06 17.68 3.47
CA LEU A 129 -1.62 17.34 4.83
C LEU A 129 -2.75 17.45 5.88
N PRO A 130 -3.60 18.50 5.88
CA PRO A 130 -4.70 18.60 6.84
C PRO A 130 -5.63 17.38 6.83
N GLU A 131 -5.90 16.81 5.65
CA GLU A 131 -6.76 15.62 5.55
C GLU A 131 -6.12 14.36 6.15
N ILE A 132 -4.78 14.25 6.14
CA ILE A 132 -4.06 13.17 6.83
C ILE A 132 -4.11 13.38 8.35
N LEU A 133 -3.97 14.63 8.81
CA LEU A 133 -4.07 14.96 10.22
C LEU A 133 -5.49 14.72 10.76
N ASP A 134 -6.52 15.02 9.96
CA ASP A 134 -7.91 14.70 10.29
C ASP A 134 -8.12 13.19 10.44
N CYS A 135 -7.51 12.37 9.57
CA CYS A 135 -7.50 10.92 9.75
C CYS A 135 -6.88 10.55 11.09
N ARG A 136 -5.67 11.05 11.37
CA ARG A 136 -4.93 10.78 12.63
C ARG A 136 -5.73 11.14 13.88
N ALA A 137 -6.52 12.22 13.86
CA ALA A 137 -7.34 12.64 15.01
C ALA A 137 -8.42 11.61 15.41
N ASN A 138 -8.79 10.70 14.49
CA ASN A 138 -9.73 9.61 14.75
C ASN A 138 -9.06 8.32 15.27
N LEU A 139 -7.74 8.32 15.42
CA LEU A 139 -6.95 7.18 15.93
C LEU A 139 -6.55 7.42 17.39
N PRO A 140 -5.97 6.42 18.09
CA PRO A 140 -5.39 6.62 19.42
C PRO A 140 -4.37 7.76 19.44
N ASP A 141 -4.36 8.56 20.51
CA ASP A 141 -3.56 9.80 20.58
C ASP A 141 -2.05 9.56 20.43
N ALA A 142 -1.56 8.38 20.81
CA ALA A 142 -0.17 7.95 20.66
C ALA A 142 0.23 7.55 19.22
N THR A 143 -0.69 7.64 18.25
CA THR A 143 -0.41 7.26 16.86
C THR A 143 0.69 8.12 16.25
N VAL A 144 1.77 7.48 15.81
CA VAL A 144 2.89 8.12 15.10
C VAL A 144 2.55 8.28 13.62
N LEU A 145 2.91 9.42 13.03
CA LEU A 145 2.73 9.70 11.62
C LEU A 145 4.08 9.71 10.89
N HIS A 146 4.32 8.69 10.07
CA HIS A 146 5.45 8.63 9.13
C HIS A 146 5.04 9.25 7.79
N LEU A 147 5.62 10.41 7.47
CA LEU A 147 5.36 11.12 6.21
C LEU A 147 6.50 10.89 5.23
N THR A 148 6.26 10.21 4.12
CA THR A 148 7.22 10.18 3.01
C THR A 148 6.94 11.36 2.09
N VAL A 149 7.99 12.09 1.72
CA VAL A 149 7.89 13.34 0.96
C VAL A 149 8.98 13.37 -0.11
N PRO A 150 8.66 13.75 -1.36
CA PRO A 150 9.66 14.00 -2.40
C PRO A 150 10.78 14.94 -1.90
N THR A 151 12.04 14.61 -2.18
CA THR A 151 13.22 15.32 -1.64
C THR A 151 13.17 16.84 -1.84
N ASP A 152 12.67 17.30 -2.99
CA ASP A 152 12.50 18.71 -3.35
C ASP A 152 11.48 19.47 -2.48
N ARG A 153 10.65 18.75 -1.71
CA ARG A 153 9.55 19.30 -0.89
C ARG A 153 9.72 19.09 0.61
N VAL A 154 10.78 18.39 1.03
CA VAL A 154 11.00 18.02 2.44
C VAL A 154 11.09 19.23 3.36
N ALA A 155 11.76 20.31 2.94
CA ALA A 155 11.90 21.52 3.76
C ALA A 155 10.54 22.15 4.05
N GLN A 156 9.70 22.31 3.02
CA GLN A 156 8.33 22.82 3.15
C GLN A 156 7.47 21.91 4.02
N ALA A 157 7.54 20.59 3.81
CA ALA A 157 6.81 19.64 4.64
C ALA A 157 7.20 19.72 6.13
N ARG A 158 8.49 19.85 6.45
CA ARG A 158 8.98 20.01 7.82
C ARG A 158 8.46 21.29 8.48
N GLN A 159 8.40 22.39 7.73
CA GLN A 159 7.81 23.63 8.21
C GLN A 159 6.30 23.46 8.50
N LEU A 160 5.56 22.78 7.62
CA LEU A 160 4.12 22.55 7.80
C LEU A 160 3.77 21.69 9.02
N VAL A 161 4.65 20.77 9.41
CA VAL A 161 4.45 19.89 10.58
C VAL A 161 5.16 20.39 11.83
N GLN A 162 5.78 21.58 11.78
CA GLN A 162 6.46 22.16 12.93
C GLN A 162 5.47 22.35 14.09
N GLY A 163 5.83 21.84 15.26
CA GLY A 163 4.97 21.88 16.46
C GLY A 163 3.92 20.78 16.53
N ILE A 164 3.78 19.92 15.51
CA ILE A 164 2.89 18.75 15.57
C ILE A 164 3.68 17.56 16.16
N PRO A 165 3.27 17.00 17.31
CA PRO A 165 4.00 15.93 17.97
C PRO A 165 3.90 14.61 17.18
N ALA A 166 4.91 13.76 17.34
CA ALA A 166 4.97 12.40 16.77
C ALA A 166 4.72 12.35 15.26
N VAL A 167 5.32 13.29 14.51
CA VAL A 167 5.42 13.28 13.05
C VAL A 167 6.88 13.09 12.66
N ILE A 168 7.14 12.12 11.78
CA ILE A 168 8.49 11.80 11.28
C ILE A 168 8.48 11.97 9.77
N VAL A 169 9.30 12.89 9.25
CA VAL A 169 9.40 13.18 7.81
C VAL A 169 10.57 12.43 7.19
N HIS A 170 10.27 11.60 6.20
CA HIS A 170 11.19 10.78 5.42
C HIS A 170 11.33 11.36 4.01
N SER A 171 12.55 11.69 3.61
CA SER A 171 12.85 12.10 2.23
C SER A 171 12.85 10.88 1.31
N CYS A 172 12.28 11.00 0.11
CA CYS A 172 12.35 9.97 -0.90
C CYS A 172 12.48 10.54 -2.31
N GLU A 173 13.06 9.75 -3.22
CA GLU A 173 13.01 10.06 -4.65
C GLU A 173 11.56 10.06 -5.15
N ASN A 174 11.25 10.89 -6.14
CA ASN A 174 9.96 10.88 -6.82
C ASN A 174 9.89 9.72 -7.84
N ARG A 175 9.90 8.48 -7.34
CA ARG A 175 9.94 7.25 -8.14
C ARG A 175 9.04 6.20 -7.52
N GLY A 176 8.37 5.38 -8.35
CA GLY A 176 7.46 4.34 -7.88
C GLY A 176 6.24 4.84 -7.08
N ARG A 177 5.89 6.13 -7.23
CA ARG A 177 4.77 6.81 -6.57
C ARG A 177 4.79 6.60 -5.06
N ASP A 178 3.70 6.16 -4.47
CA ASP A 178 3.60 5.90 -3.02
C ASP A 178 4.13 4.52 -2.61
N ILE A 179 4.38 3.62 -3.58
CA ILE A 179 4.77 2.23 -3.33
C ILE A 179 6.27 2.13 -3.01
N ALA A 180 7.16 2.71 -3.82
CA ALA A 180 8.59 2.68 -3.53
C ALA A 180 8.96 3.29 -2.16
N PRO A 181 8.51 4.51 -1.80
CA PRO A 181 8.82 5.06 -0.48
C PRO A 181 8.22 4.23 0.66
N PHE A 182 7.07 3.60 0.47
CA PHE A 182 6.52 2.65 1.43
C PHE A 182 7.42 1.42 1.61
N ILE A 183 7.88 0.82 0.51
CA ILE A 183 8.79 -0.34 0.54
C ILE A 183 10.12 0.03 1.20
N SER A 184 10.68 1.21 0.95
CA SER A 184 11.89 1.68 1.63
C SER A 184 11.73 1.71 3.16
N LEU A 185 10.60 2.22 3.66
CA LEU A 185 10.32 2.23 5.10
C LEU A 185 10.05 0.82 5.66
N LEU A 186 9.38 -0.04 4.89
CA LEU A 186 9.16 -1.44 5.24
C LEU A 186 10.51 -2.18 5.39
N ASN A 187 11.42 -2.00 4.44
CA ASN A 187 12.77 -2.60 4.48
C ASN A 187 13.56 -2.13 5.69
N ALA A 188 13.47 -0.84 6.03
CA ALA A 188 14.12 -0.25 7.19
C ALA A 188 13.57 -0.74 8.55
N GLY A 189 12.53 -1.59 8.57
CA GLY A 189 11.93 -2.08 9.82
C GLY A 189 11.10 -1.02 10.55
N THR A 190 10.76 0.08 9.87
CA THR A 190 10.08 1.26 10.46
C THR A 190 8.79 0.89 11.18
N PHE A 191 8.13 -0.17 10.74
CA PHE A 191 6.79 -0.53 11.21
C PHE A 191 6.76 -1.66 12.25
N GLU A 192 7.88 -2.32 12.55
CA GLU A 192 7.92 -3.59 13.31
C GLU A 192 7.29 -3.52 14.71
N SER A 193 7.32 -2.35 15.36
CA SER A 193 6.79 -2.14 16.71
C SER A 193 5.27 -1.87 16.76
N TYR A 194 4.62 -1.71 15.61
CA TYR A 194 3.19 -1.41 15.54
C TYR A 194 2.36 -2.68 15.36
N GLY A 195 1.24 -2.77 16.09
CA GLY A 195 0.26 -3.83 15.89
C GLY A 195 -0.55 -3.64 14.59
N ALA A 196 -0.83 -2.39 14.21
CA ALA A 196 -1.50 -2.05 12.96
C ALA A 196 -1.00 -0.71 12.39
N VAL A 197 -0.81 -0.64 11.08
CA VAL A 197 -0.37 0.57 10.38
C VAL A 197 -1.34 0.91 9.26
N LEU A 198 -1.77 2.17 9.20
CA LEU A 198 -2.59 2.70 8.12
C LEU A 198 -1.70 3.27 7.02
N LYS A 199 -1.80 2.72 5.80
CA LYS A 199 -1.15 3.25 4.60
C LYS A 199 -2.07 4.22 3.87
N LEU A 200 -1.62 5.45 3.65
CA LEU A 200 -2.31 6.51 2.90
C LEU A 200 -1.40 7.14 1.85
N HIS A 201 -1.98 7.88 0.91
CA HIS A 201 -1.23 8.78 0.03
C HIS A 201 -2.10 9.96 -0.43
N THR A 202 -1.47 11.05 -0.86
CA THR A 202 -2.19 12.24 -1.35
C THR A 202 -2.31 12.32 -2.85
N LYS A 203 -1.69 11.37 -3.58
CA LYS A 203 -1.69 11.33 -5.04
C LYS A 203 -3.10 11.45 -5.62
N ARG A 204 -3.27 12.40 -6.54
CA ARG A 204 -4.48 12.63 -7.32
C ARG A 204 -4.46 11.70 -8.54
N SER A 205 -5.62 11.20 -8.94
CA SER A 205 -5.81 10.47 -10.20
C SER A 205 -6.54 11.38 -11.18
N PRO A 206 -5.85 12.34 -11.85
CA PRO A 206 -6.48 13.34 -12.71
C PRO A 206 -7.18 12.76 -13.94
N HIS A 207 -6.85 11.52 -14.33
CA HIS A 207 -7.48 10.80 -15.44
C HIS A 207 -8.83 10.15 -15.09
N LEU A 208 -9.21 10.16 -13.81
CA LEU A 208 -10.52 9.69 -13.36
C LEU A 208 -11.37 10.91 -13.06
N LEU A 209 -12.58 10.97 -13.64
CA LEU A 209 -13.54 12.07 -13.45
C LEU A 209 -13.79 12.43 -11.97
N ASP A 210 -13.50 11.52 -11.04
CA ASP A 210 -13.77 11.66 -9.60
C ASP A 210 -12.58 11.26 -8.68
N GLY A 211 -11.33 11.42 -9.12
CA GLY A 211 -10.16 11.02 -8.33
C GLY A 211 -10.10 11.62 -6.91
N GLU A 212 -10.58 12.86 -6.75
CA GLU A 212 -10.68 13.53 -5.44
C GLU A 212 -11.73 12.90 -4.53
N VAL A 213 -12.93 12.62 -5.07
CA VAL A 213 -14.02 12.00 -4.32
C VAL A 213 -13.59 10.63 -3.82
N ARG A 214 -12.92 9.82 -4.66
CA ARG A 214 -12.39 8.52 -4.25
C ARG A 214 -11.40 8.62 -3.10
N ARG A 215 -10.45 9.56 -3.18
CA ARG A 215 -9.47 9.79 -2.11
C ARG A 215 -10.16 10.17 -0.79
N LYS A 216 -11.10 11.12 -0.84
CA LYS A 216 -11.87 11.54 0.33
C LYS A 216 -12.71 10.40 0.92
N LEU A 217 -13.27 9.52 0.07
CA LEU A 217 -13.98 8.33 0.52
C LEU A 217 -13.05 7.34 1.19
N LEU A 218 -11.88 7.05 0.62
CA LEU A 218 -10.88 6.17 1.25
C LEU A 218 -10.48 6.69 2.63
N PHE A 219 -10.18 7.98 2.75
CA PHE A 219 -9.85 8.61 4.04
C PHE A 219 -11.02 8.49 5.01
N THR A 220 -12.24 8.81 4.54
CA THR A 220 -13.46 8.72 5.36
C THR A 220 -13.73 7.30 5.85
N ARG A 221 -13.52 6.29 5.00
CA ARG A 221 -13.84 4.89 5.30
C ARG A 221 -12.77 4.22 6.14
N LEU A 222 -11.50 4.54 5.94
CA LEU A 222 -10.38 3.93 6.68
C LEU A 222 -10.14 4.60 8.04
N ALA A 223 -10.39 5.91 8.16
CA ALA A 223 -10.04 6.68 9.35
C ALA A 223 -10.87 7.96 9.55
N GLY A 224 -12.12 8.02 9.04
CA GLY A 224 -12.94 9.23 9.08
C GLY A 224 -13.90 9.35 10.27
N GLU A 225 -13.99 8.33 11.12
CA GLU A 225 -14.89 8.31 12.27
C GLU A 225 -14.27 7.45 13.38
N ARG A 226 -14.06 8.05 14.57
CA ARG A 226 -13.33 7.43 15.68
C ARG A 226 -13.87 6.04 16.06
N ASN A 227 -15.18 5.86 16.21
CA ASN A 227 -15.74 4.57 16.63
C ASN A 227 -15.61 3.49 15.57
N ALA A 228 -15.80 3.83 14.29
CA ALA A 228 -15.57 2.93 13.17
C ALA A 228 -14.10 2.52 13.07
N THR A 229 -13.19 3.48 13.24
CA THR A 229 -11.75 3.20 13.31
C THR A 229 -11.44 2.29 14.49
N SER A 230 -11.94 2.54 15.70
CA SER A 230 -11.71 1.68 16.86
C SER A 230 -12.23 0.26 16.66
N ARG A 231 -13.43 0.08 16.06
CA ARG A 231 -13.96 -1.25 15.72
C ARG A 231 -13.11 -1.98 14.68
N MET A 232 -12.61 -1.26 13.68
CA MET A 232 -11.70 -1.85 12.70
C MET A 232 -10.36 -2.24 13.34
N LEU A 233 -9.82 -1.40 14.23
CA LEU A 233 -8.58 -1.70 14.94
C LEU A 233 -8.72 -2.94 15.84
N ALA A 234 -9.90 -3.18 16.41
CA ALA A 234 -10.17 -4.38 17.19
C ALA A 234 -10.04 -5.67 16.37
N ALA A 235 -10.18 -5.62 15.03
CA ALA A 235 -9.91 -6.78 14.18
C ALA A 235 -8.44 -7.24 14.28
N PHE A 236 -7.51 -6.33 14.57
CA PHE A 236 -6.09 -6.65 14.77
C PHE A 236 -5.77 -7.20 16.18
N GLU A 237 -6.76 -7.39 17.05
CA GLU A 237 -6.58 -8.23 18.25
C GLU A 237 -6.46 -9.71 17.88
N ASP A 238 -7.06 -10.12 16.75
CA ASP A 238 -6.80 -11.42 16.16
C ASP A 238 -5.43 -11.39 15.42
N PRO A 239 -4.46 -12.24 15.82
CA PRO A 239 -3.13 -12.24 15.23
C PRO A 239 -3.14 -12.66 13.75
N LEU A 240 -4.16 -13.35 13.27
CA LEU A 240 -4.28 -13.78 11.87
C LEU A 240 -4.81 -12.70 10.95
N VAL A 241 -5.29 -11.56 11.46
CA VAL A 241 -5.67 -10.42 10.59
C VAL A 241 -4.41 -9.70 10.14
N GLY A 242 -4.16 -9.74 8.83
CA GLY A 242 -2.98 -9.15 8.20
C GLY A 242 -3.27 -7.85 7.47
N ILE A 243 -4.37 -7.77 6.73
CA ILE A 243 -4.75 -6.57 5.97
C ILE A 243 -6.25 -6.32 6.11
N VAL A 244 -6.63 -5.06 6.33
CA VAL A 244 -8.03 -4.62 6.36
C VAL A 244 -8.18 -3.41 5.43
N GLY A 245 -9.17 -3.42 4.55
CA GLY A 245 -9.39 -2.30 3.64
C GLY A 245 -10.84 -2.15 3.22
N TRP A 246 -11.13 -1.07 2.49
CA TRP A 246 -12.49 -0.80 2.04
C TRP A 246 -12.86 -1.68 0.86
N GLU A 247 -13.91 -2.50 1.04
CA GLU A 247 -14.38 -3.53 0.11
C GLU A 247 -14.73 -2.94 -1.26
N ALA A 248 -15.23 -1.71 -1.32
CA ALA A 248 -15.56 -1.04 -2.58
C ALA A 248 -14.33 -0.73 -3.45
N CYS A 249 -13.13 -0.74 -2.88
CA CYS A 249 -11.86 -0.63 -3.60
C CYS A 249 -11.19 -1.99 -3.84
N TYR A 250 -11.75 -3.10 -3.34
CA TYR A 250 -11.18 -4.42 -3.56
C TYR A 250 -11.47 -4.93 -4.98
N ARG A 251 -10.45 -5.50 -5.64
CA ARG A 251 -10.50 -5.96 -7.04
C ARG A 251 -9.92 -7.37 -7.16
N GLN A 252 -10.76 -8.30 -7.60
CA GLN A 252 -10.41 -9.72 -7.76
C GLN A 252 -10.76 -10.31 -9.13
N ALA A 253 -11.52 -9.59 -9.97
CA ALA A 253 -11.92 -10.10 -11.28
C ALA A 253 -10.74 -10.07 -12.27
N ALA A 254 -10.62 -11.11 -13.10
CA ALA A 254 -9.50 -11.30 -14.04
C ALA A 254 -9.09 -10.06 -14.87
N PRO A 255 -10.00 -9.20 -15.37
CA PRO A 255 -9.60 -7.98 -16.09
C PRO A 255 -8.71 -7.04 -15.28
N TYR A 256 -8.73 -7.11 -13.95
CA TYR A 256 -7.86 -6.29 -13.09
C TYR A 256 -6.42 -6.79 -12.99
N TRP A 257 -6.07 -7.92 -13.60
CA TRP A 257 -4.67 -8.24 -13.84
C TRP A 257 -4.00 -7.17 -14.72
N MET A 258 -4.73 -6.68 -15.72
CA MET A 258 -4.22 -5.78 -16.75
C MET A 258 -2.88 -6.32 -17.31
N GLY A 259 -1.87 -5.47 -17.53
CA GLY A 259 -0.55 -5.91 -18.00
C GLY A 259 0.39 -6.48 -16.93
N ASN A 260 -0.09 -6.76 -15.70
CA ASN A 260 0.79 -7.04 -14.56
C ASN A 260 0.91 -8.51 -14.17
N GLU A 261 0.08 -9.41 -14.69
CA GLU A 261 -0.01 -10.79 -14.18
C GLU A 261 1.34 -11.52 -14.18
N THR A 262 2.05 -11.51 -15.32
CA THR A 262 3.37 -12.15 -15.44
C THR A 262 4.35 -11.62 -14.40
N ARG A 263 4.38 -10.29 -14.20
CA ARG A 263 5.28 -9.65 -13.22
C ARG A 263 4.87 -9.99 -11.79
N VAL A 264 3.58 -9.99 -11.48
CA VAL A 264 3.07 -10.38 -10.14
C VAL A 264 3.44 -11.82 -9.82
N ARG A 265 3.26 -12.75 -10.77
CA ARG A 265 3.63 -14.16 -10.59
C ARG A 265 5.13 -14.34 -10.36
N ALA A 266 5.97 -13.58 -11.07
CA ALA A 266 7.41 -13.57 -10.85
C ALA A 266 7.77 -13.07 -9.44
N ILE A 267 7.18 -11.96 -8.99
CA ILE A 267 7.39 -11.43 -7.64
C ILE A 267 6.89 -12.43 -6.58
N ALA A 268 5.73 -13.04 -6.79
CA ALA A 268 5.18 -14.04 -5.88
C ALA A 268 6.08 -15.27 -5.75
N THR A 269 6.70 -15.70 -6.86
CA THR A 269 7.70 -16.77 -6.86
C THR A 269 8.94 -16.37 -6.04
N GLN A 270 9.42 -15.14 -6.20
CA GLN A 270 10.55 -14.62 -5.39
C GLN A 270 10.21 -14.52 -3.90
N MET A 271 8.95 -14.23 -3.57
CA MET A 271 8.45 -14.26 -2.19
C MET A 271 8.32 -15.68 -1.62
N GLY A 272 8.50 -16.72 -2.44
CA GLY A 272 8.27 -18.11 -2.06
C GLY A 272 6.79 -18.39 -1.73
N ALA A 273 5.87 -17.66 -2.36
CA ALA A 273 4.44 -17.88 -2.19
C ALA A 273 4.02 -19.19 -2.89
N ALA A 274 3.25 -20.02 -2.20
CA ALA A 274 2.61 -21.19 -2.80
C ALA A 274 1.59 -20.77 -3.86
N GLU A 275 1.34 -21.65 -4.83
CA GLU A 275 0.51 -21.33 -6.01
C GLU A 275 -0.93 -20.90 -5.65
N ASP A 276 -1.49 -21.47 -4.59
CA ASP A 276 -2.82 -21.15 -4.06
C ASP A 276 -2.92 -19.75 -3.41
N ALA A 277 -1.78 -19.19 -2.97
CA ALA A 277 -1.68 -17.81 -2.52
C ALA A 277 -1.59 -16.82 -3.70
N VAL A 278 -1.18 -17.27 -4.90
CA VAL A 278 -1.02 -16.42 -6.09
C VAL A 278 -2.34 -16.26 -6.83
N ARG A 279 -3.24 -15.48 -6.23
CA ARG A 279 -4.54 -15.11 -6.79
C ARG A 279 -4.71 -13.60 -6.86
N LEU A 280 -5.60 -13.14 -7.73
CA LEU A 280 -5.87 -11.72 -7.88
C LEU A 280 -6.82 -11.26 -6.78
N GLY A 281 -6.37 -10.28 -6.00
CA GLY A 281 -7.24 -9.61 -5.04
C GLY A 281 -6.49 -8.48 -4.38
N PHE A 282 -6.80 -7.22 -4.68
CA PHE A 282 -6.05 -6.08 -4.13
C PHE A 282 -6.93 -4.85 -3.92
N PHE A 283 -6.44 -3.90 -3.12
CA PHE A 283 -7.12 -2.63 -2.89
C PHE A 283 -6.65 -1.60 -3.92
N GLU A 284 -7.49 -1.29 -4.91
CA GLU A 284 -7.25 -0.24 -5.91
C GLU A 284 -7.04 1.11 -5.23
N GLY A 285 -5.88 1.72 -5.46
CA GLY A 285 -5.46 2.94 -4.79
C GLY A 285 -4.56 2.67 -3.58
N SER A 286 -4.20 1.43 -3.28
CA SER A 286 -3.15 1.05 -2.32
C SER A 286 -3.25 1.68 -0.90
N MET A 287 -4.46 2.03 -0.45
CA MET A 287 -4.73 2.51 0.90
C MET A 287 -5.49 1.46 1.70
N PHE A 288 -4.90 1.03 2.80
CA PHE A 288 -5.42 -0.03 3.66
C PHE A 288 -4.68 -0.02 5.01
N TRP A 289 -5.26 -0.72 5.98
CA TRP A 289 -4.60 -1.07 7.22
C TRP A 289 -3.85 -2.39 7.06
N PHE A 290 -2.68 -2.52 7.68
CA PHE A 290 -1.91 -3.76 7.67
C PHE A 290 -1.20 -4.03 8.99
N ARG A 291 -1.00 -5.30 9.29
CA ARG A 291 -0.06 -5.79 10.30
C ARG A 291 1.32 -5.90 9.63
N PRO A 292 2.38 -5.34 10.20
CA PRO A 292 3.73 -5.41 9.61
C PRO A 292 4.18 -6.84 9.29
N ALA A 293 3.85 -7.80 10.17
CA ALA A 293 4.15 -9.21 9.98
C ALA A 293 3.56 -9.82 8.70
N ALA A 294 2.43 -9.28 8.19
CA ALA A 294 1.79 -9.77 6.96
C ALA A 294 2.54 -9.39 5.68
N LEU A 295 3.54 -8.51 5.76
CA LEU A 295 4.31 -8.04 4.61
C LEU A 295 5.80 -8.45 4.69
N VAL A 296 6.16 -9.39 5.57
CA VAL A 296 7.55 -9.82 5.77
C VAL A 296 8.17 -10.42 4.49
N ARG A 297 7.41 -11.18 3.70
CA ARG A 297 7.89 -11.69 2.40
C ARG A 297 8.23 -10.58 1.41
N LEU A 298 7.38 -9.55 1.33
CA LEU A 298 7.67 -8.39 0.48
C LEU A 298 8.93 -7.65 0.95
N ARG A 299 9.08 -7.49 2.26
CA ARG A 299 10.29 -6.93 2.86
C ARG A 299 11.53 -7.75 2.50
N ALA A 300 11.44 -9.08 2.51
CA ALA A 300 12.56 -9.98 2.24
C ALA A 300 13.11 -9.84 0.80
N LEU A 301 12.32 -9.31 -0.13
CA LEU A 301 12.78 -9.00 -1.49
C LEU A 301 13.82 -7.86 -1.51
N GLN A 302 13.85 -7.01 -0.47
CA GLN A 302 14.77 -5.88 -0.34
C GLN A 302 14.78 -4.95 -1.57
N LEU A 303 13.61 -4.78 -2.22
CA LEU A 303 13.46 -3.89 -3.38
C LEU A 303 13.82 -2.45 -2.99
N THR A 304 14.56 -1.79 -3.85
CA THR A 304 15.06 -0.43 -3.68
C THR A 304 14.37 0.53 -4.65
N ALA A 305 14.57 1.83 -4.48
CA ALA A 305 14.00 2.84 -5.38
C ALA A 305 14.46 2.62 -6.84
N THR A 306 15.68 2.12 -7.05
CA THR A 306 16.25 1.91 -8.39
C THR A 306 15.60 0.78 -9.18
N ASP A 307 14.92 -0.16 -8.50
CA ASP A 307 14.20 -1.26 -9.14
C ASP A 307 12.88 -0.82 -9.80
N PHE A 308 12.33 0.31 -9.36
CA PHE A 308 11.10 0.88 -9.94
C PHE A 308 11.41 1.59 -11.25
N GLU A 309 10.48 1.69 -12.19
CA GLU A 309 10.70 2.51 -13.38
C GLU A 309 10.78 4.01 -13.02
N PRO A 310 11.57 4.83 -13.75
CA PRO A 310 11.54 6.29 -13.62
C PRO A 310 10.11 6.81 -13.86
N GLU A 311 9.69 7.85 -13.14
CA GLU A 311 8.33 8.38 -13.28
C GLU A 311 8.15 9.11 -14.63
N ALA A 312 7.29 8.55 -15.48
CA ALA A 312 6.94 9.09 -16.80
C ALA A 312 5.42 9.13 -17.01
N ARG A 313 4.63 9.24 -15.92
CA ARG A 313 3.15 9.22 -15.92
C ARG A 313 2.56 7.94 -16.51
N GLN A 314 3.26 6.82 -16.34
CA GLN A 314 2.79 5.51 -16.80
C GLN A 314 1.42 5.18 -16.17
N LEU A 315 0.55 4.57 -16.97
CA LEU A 315 -0.82 4.21 -16.59
C LEU A 315 -0.94 2.76 -16.10
N ASP A 316 -0.03 1.87 -16.51
CA ASP A 316 -0.01 0.45 -16.11
C ASP A 316 1.37 -0.20 -16.37
N GLY A 317 1.57 -1.46 -15.94
CA GLY A 317 2.67 -2.35 -16.37
C GLY A 317 4.03 -2.14 -15.68
N THR A 318 4.08 -1.23 -14.72
CA THR A 318 5.28 -0.90 -13.93
C THR A 318 5.36 -1.76 -12.65
N LEU A 319 6.53 -1.76 -12.01
CA LEU A 319 6.74 -2.48 -10.75
C LEU A 319 5.77 -2.04 -9.65
N HIS A 320 5.46 -0.75 -9.54
CA HIS A 320 4.54 -0.28 -8.51
C HIS A 320 3.10 -0.80 -8.71
N HIS A 321 2.64 -0.97 -9.95
CA HIS A 321 1.33 -1.59 -10.24
C HIS A 321 1.33 -3.09 -9.90
N ALA A 322 2.43 -3.80 -10.18
CA ALA A 322 2.55 -5.20 -9.79
C ALA A 322 2.59 -5.36 -8.25
N LEU A 323 3.37 -4.54 -7.54
CA LEU A 323 3.46 -4.59 -6.08
C LEU A 323 2.16 -4.26 -5.38
N GLU A 324 1.31 -3.39 -5.93
CA GLU A 324 -0.04 -3.14 -5.41
C GLU A 324 -0.86 -4.43 -5.29
N ARG A 325 -0.71 -5.35 -6.26
CA ARG A 325 -1.34 -6.68 -6.26
C ARG A 325 -0.64 -7.67 -5.34
N CYS A 326 0.63 -7.44 -5.02
CA CYS A 326 1.42 -8.36 -4.21
C CYS A 326 1.19 -8.19 -2.69
N PHE A 327 0.62 -7.09 -2.22
CA PHE A 327 0.40 -6.88 -0.77
C PHE A 327 -0.45 -7.98 -0.13
N THR A 328 -1.56 -8.34 -0.77
CA THR A 328 -2.45 -9.41 -0.31
C THR A 328 -1.85 -10.79 -0.52
N ILE A 329 -1.14 -11.00 -1.63
CA ILE A 329 -0.41 -12.26 -1.90
C ILE A 329 0.63 -12.52 -0.80
N ALA A 330 1.36 -11.49 -0.37
CA ALA A 330 2.31 -11.59 0.74
C ALA A 330 1.61 -12.00 2.04
N ALA A 331 0.47 -11.38 2.35
CA ALA A 331 -0.32 -11.73 3.52
C ALA A 331 -0.82 -13.18 3.47
N TRP A 332 -1.38 -13.61 2.34
CA TRP A 332 -1.90 -14.97 2.16
C TRP A 332 -0.80 -16.03 2.19
N ALA A 333 0.38 -15.73 1.65
CA ALA A 333 1.52 -16.64 1.64
C ALA A 333 2.04 -16.97 3.06
N ASP A 334 1.74 -16.14 4.05
CA ASP A 334 2.03 -16.38 5.47
C ASP A 334 0.78 -16.72 6.29
N GLY A 335 -0.33 -17.08 5.63
CA GLY A 335 -1.56 -17.52 6.29
C GLY A 335 -2.40 -16.40 6.93
N PHE A 336 -2.05 -15.13 6.70
CA PHE A 336 -2.86 -14.01 7.17
C PHE A 336 -4.15 -13.85 6.37
N ARG A 337 -5.19 -13.36 7.03
CA ARG A 337 -6.46 -13.00 6.43
C ARG A 337 -6.42 -11.56 5.92
N VAL A 338 -7.05 -11.38 4.77
CA VAL A 338 -7.39 -10.06 4.20
C VAL A 338 -8.88 -9.86 4.42
N GLN A 339 -9.27 -8.73 4.99
CA GLN A 339 -10.66 -8.45 5.37
C GLN A 339 -11.16 -7.11 4.83
N GLY A 340 -12.47 -7.04 4.70
CA GLY A 340 -13.22 -5.79 4.59
C GLY A 340 -13.31 -5.05 5.92
N LEU A 341 -13.69 -3.77 5.88
CA LEU A 341 -13.96 -2.95 7.08
C LEU A 341 -15.06 -3.53 7.97
N ASN A 342 -15.94 -4.38 7.43
CA ASN A 342 -16.98 -5.06 8.20
C ASN A 342 -16.57 -6.46 8.72
N GLY A 343 -15.30 -6.85 8.56
CA GLY A 343 -14.78 -8.17 8.96
C GLY A 343 -14.99 -9.29 7.94
N THR A 344 -15.63 -9.02 6.80
CA THR A 344 -15.80 -10.03 5.73
C THR A 344 -14.43 -10.46 5.22
N ILE A 345 -14.17 -11.76 5.16
CA ILE A 345 -12.94 -12.30 4.58
C ILE A 345 -12.97 -12.09 3.06
N LEU A 346 -11.95 -11.42 2.55
CA LEU A 346 -11.73 -11.21 1.13
C LEU A 346 -10.79 -12.29 0.60
N ARG A 347 -11.21 -12.94 -0.48
CA ARG A 347 -10.49 -14.03 -1.14
C ARG A 347 -9.98 -13.55 -2.49
#